data_AF-A0ABD1BXF6-F1
#
_entry.id   AF-A0ABD1BXF6-F1
#
_cell.length_a   1.000
_cell.length_b   1.000
_cell.length_c   1.000
_cell.angle_alpha   90.00
_cell.angle_beta   90.00
_cell.angle_gamma   90.00
#
_symmetry.space_group_name_H-M   'P 1'
#
loop_
_entity.id
_entity.type
_entity.pdbx_description
1 polymer ?
#
loop_
_entity_poly.entity_id
_entity_poly.type
_entity_poly.pdbx_seq_one_letter_code
_entity_poly.pdbx_strand_id
1 'polypeptide(L)'
;MGSYFRGMSQQEWKNALPRLRRRLDREIESIFKFSYDALCDDDKDLFLHIACIFNDQLIEKVEEHLSNSFVDVAQGVHVLTEKSLISINWGYIEVHNLLEQFGREIVRKQSVCQPWQRNFLVNSRDLCEVLSDDTIEDRRSVIGI
;
A
#
# COMPACT_ATOMS: atom_id res chain seq x y z
N MET A 1 -0.23 17.41 10.01
CA MET A 1 -1.62 17.15 10.48
C MET A 1 -2.17 18.23 11.40
N GLY A 2 -1.45 18.73 12.42
CA GLY A 2 -2.00 19.69 13.39
C GLY A 2 -2.49 21.04 12.81
N SER A 3 -1.88 21.52 11.72
CA SER A 3 -2.29 22.76 11.03
C SER A 3 -3.65 22.66 10.34
N TYR A 4 -4.00 21.50 9.77
CA TYR A 4 -5.26 21.26 9.05
C TYR A 4 -6.49 21.43 9.95
N PHE A 5 -6.34 21.14 11.25
CA PHE A 5 -7.42 21.20 12.22
C PHE A 5 -7.53 22.54 12.95
N ARG A 6 -6.64 23.50 12.64
CA ARG A 6 -6.58 24.78 13.34
C ARG A 6 -7.86 25.59 13.07
N GLY A 7 -8.56 25.97 14.14
CA GLY A 7 -9.79 26.77 14.06
C GLY A 7 -11.07 25.98 13.76
N MET A 8 -10.99 24.67 13.57
CA MET A 8 -12.16 23.81 13.44
C MET A 8 -12.72 23.41 14.82
N SER A 9 -14.03 23.27 14.91
CA SER A 9 -14.75 22.71 16.06
C SER A 9 -14.55 21.19 16.17
N GLN A 10 -14.83 20.63 17.36
CA GLN A 10 -14.75 19.18 17.58
C GLN A 10 -15.65 18.37 16.60
N GLN A 11 -16.81 18.91 16.23
CA GLN A 11 -17.71 18.25 15.29
C GLN A 11 -17.12 18.25 13.87
N GLU A 12 -16.50 19.36 13.45
CA GLU A 12 -15.80 19.44 12.17
C GLU A 12 -14.59 18.50 12.12
N TRP A 13 -13.87 18.33 13.24
CA TRP A 13 -12.78 17.35 13.34
C TRP A 13 -13.29 15.93 13.12
N LYS A 14 -14.38 15.55 13.81
CA LYS A 14 -15.01 14.22 13.67
C LYS A 14 -15.44 13.96 12.22
N ASN A 15 -15.96 14.98 11.54
CA ASN A 15 -16.39 14.87 10.15
C ASN A 15 -15.21 14.81 9.16
N ALA A 16 -14.08 15.45 9.47
CA ALA A 16 -12.90 15.49 8.59
C ALA A 16 -11.99 14.26 8.74
N LEU A 17 -11.93 13.65 9.93
CA LEU A 17 -11.09 12.49 10.25
C LEU A 17 -11.24 11.31 9.25
N PRO A 18 -12.45 10.89 8.84
CA PRO A 18 -12.62 9.81 7.86
C PRO A 18 -11.99 10.12 6.50
N ARG A 19 -12.00 11.38 6.07
CA ARG A 19 -11.38 11.79 4.80
C ARG A 19 -9.86 11.71 4.89
N LEU A 20 -9.29 12.15 6.01
CA LEU A 20 -7.84 12.12 6.25
C LEU A 20 -7.30 10.69 6.42
N ARG A 21 -8.09 9.77 6.99
CA ARG A 21 -7.74 8.35 7.07
C ARG A 21 -7.78 7.64 5.71
N ARG A 22 -8.60 8.13 4.79
CA ARG A 22 -8.79 7.53 3.46
C ARG A 22 -7.87 8.08 2.40
N ARG A 23 -7.42 9.32 2.54
CA ARG A 23 -6.57 9.99 1.57
C ARG A 23 -5.36 10.55 2.26
N LEU A 24 -4.20 10.18 1.74
CA LEU A 24 -2.95 10.79 2.14
C LEU A 24 -2.97 12.28 1.75
N ASP A 25 -2.45 13.13 2.64
CA ASP A 25 -2.27 14.54 2.34
C ASP A 25 -1.30 14.71 1.16
N ARG A 26 -1.55 15.66 0.26
CA ARG A 26 -0.75 15.81 -0.99
C ARG A 26 0.71 16.15 -0.73
N GLU A 27 1.00 16.95 0.30
CA GLU A 27 2.37 17.32 0.64
C GLU A 27 3.13 16.08 1.13
N ILE A 28 2.51 15.32 2.02
CA ILE A 28 3.06 14.05 2.53
C ILE A 28 3.22 13.03 1.39
N GLU A 29 2.22 12.91 0.51
CA GLU A 29 2.28 12.04 -0.66
C GLU A 29 3.46 12.37 -1.56
N SER A 30 3.73 13.66 -1.79
CA SER A 30 4.84 14.10 -2.65
C SER A 30 6.21 13.70 -2.11
N ILE A 31 6.39 13.71 -0.78
CA ILE A 31 7.63 13.32 -0.11
C ILE A 31 7.89 11.83 -0.31
N PHE A 32 6.89 10.98 -0.06
CA PHE A 32 7.05 9.54 -0.27
C PHE A 32 7.19 9.18 -1.74
N LYS A 33 6.49 9.90 -2.62
CA LYS A 33 6.62 9.74 -4.07
C LYS A 33 8.05 9.97 -4.55
N PHE A 34 8.75 10.96 -4.01
CA PHE A 34 10.15 11.21 -4.37
C PHE A 34 11.04 10.00 -4.03
N SER A 35 10.92 9.44 -2.82
CA SER A 35 11.68 8.25 -2.43
C SER A 35 11.29 7.01 -3.24
N TYR A 36 10.01 6.85 -3.54
CA TYR A 36 9.47 5.73 -4.31
C TYR A 36 9.85 5.78 -5.79
N ASP A 37 9.81 6.95 -6.43
CA ASP A 37 10.16 7.11 -7.84
C ASP A 37 11.66 6.83 -8.10
N ALA A 38 12.50 6.90 -7.05
CA ALA A 38 13.93 6.57 -7.09
C ALA A 38 14.24 5.06 -6.99
N LEU A 39 13.24 4.22 -6.74
CA LEU A 39 13.37 2.76 -6.77
C LEU A 39 13.37 2.24 -8.22
N CYS A 40 13.98 1.07 -8.44
CA CYS A 40 13.77 0.33 -9.68
C CYS A 40 12.34 -0.24 -9.71
N ASP A 41 11.88 -0.69 -10.88
CA ASP A 41 10.50 -1.13 -11.02
C ASP A 41 10.19 -2.41 -10.21
N ASP A 42 11.16 -3.32 -10.08
CA ASP A 42 11.03 -4.52 -9.23
C ASP A 42 10.88 -4.14 -7.74
N ASP A 43 11.69 -3.20 -7.23
CA ASP A 43 11.64 -2.75 -5.85
C ASP A 43 10.35 -1.96 -5.54
N LYS A 44 9.82 -1.23 -6.54
CA LYS A 44 8.51 -0.56 -6.45
C LYS A 44 7.41 -1.58 -6.26
N ASP A 45 7.38 -2.61 -7.09
CA ASP A 45 6.38 -3.67 -6.99
C ASP A 45 6.52 -4.42 -5.67
N LEU A 46 7.74 -4.71 -5.22
CA LEU A 46 7.99 -5.33 -3.92
C LEU A 46 7.47 -4.46 -2.77
N PHE A 47 7.75 -3.16 -2.77
CA PHE A 47 7.22 -2.23 -1.77
C PHE A 47 5.68 -2.28 -1.72
N LEU A 48 5.01 -2.30 -2.88
CA LEU A 48 3.55 -2.35 -2.91
C LEU A 48 3.01 -3.65 -2.31
N HIS A 49 3.64 -4.80 -2.58
CA HIS A 49 3.25 -6.07 -1.94
C HIS A 49 3.42 -6.00 -0.43
N ILE A 50 4.56 -5.53 0.05
CA ILE A 50 4.85 -5.43 1.48
C ILE A 50 3.88 -4.45 2.17
N ALA A 51 3.76 -3.22 1.65
CA ALA A 51 2.91 -2.18 2.23
C ALA A 51 1.41 -2.54 2.21
N CYS A 52 0.95 -3.31 1.23
CA CYS A 52 -0.48 -3.60 1.08
C CYS A 52 -0.90 -4.92 1.74
N ILE A 53 -0.03 -5.93 1.75
CA ILE A 53 -0.37 -7.32 2.07
C ILE A 53 0.49 -7.85 3.23
N PHE A 54 1.81 -7.62 3.19
CA PHE A 54 2.74 -8.28 4.11
C PHE A 54 3.26 -7.38 5.24
N ASN A 55 2.53 -6.32 5.60
CA ASN A 55 2.85 -5.54 6.79
C ASN A 55 2.75 -6.42 8.05
N ASP A 56 3.67 -6.22 9.00
CA ASP A 56 3.82 -6.99 10.24
C ASP A 56 4.00 -8.51 10.01
N GLN A 57 4.59 -8.92 8.88
CA GLN A 57 4.92 -10.32 8.59
C GLN A 57 6.41 -10.62 8.82
N LEU A 58 6.70 -11.88 9.15
CA LEU A 58 8.08 -12.37 9.25
C LEU A 58 8.77 -12.30 7.88
N ILE A 59 10.00 -11.79 7.84
CA ILE A 59 10.80 -11.68 6.61
C ILE A 59 10.91 -13.02 5.88
N GLU A 60 11.16 -14.11 6.60
CA GLU A 60 11.27 -15.47 6.04
C GLU A 60 9.99 -15.89 5.31
N LYS A 61 8.82 -15.51 5.83
CA LYS A 61 7.54 -15.80 5.17
C LYS A 61 7.37 -14.95 3.92
N VAL A 62 7.75 -13.67 3.97
CA VAL A 62 7.65 -12.79 2.80
C VAL A 62 8.56 -13.28 1.68
N GLU A 63 9.79 -13.66 1.99
CA GLU A 63 10.72 -14.27 1.05
C GLU A 63 10.16 -15.57 0.45
N GLU A 64 9.60 -16.45 1.27
CA GLU A 64 8.97 -17.70 0.80
C GLU A 64 7.83 -17.43 -0.19
N HIS A 65 6.90 -16.53 0.17
CA HIS A 65 5.72 -16.24 -0.66
C HIS A 65 6.06 -15.50 -1.94
N LEU A 66 7.13 -14.69 -1.94
CA LEU A 66 7.52 -13.86 -3.08
C LEU A 66 8.66 -14.45 -3.91
N SER A 67 9.24 -15.58 -3.50
CA SER A 67 10.35 -16.27 -4.16
C SER A 67 10.11 -16.62 -5.64
N ASN A 68 8.86 -16.86 -6.03
CA ASN A 68 8.50 -17.19 -7.42
C ASN A 68 8.14 -15.96 -8.27
N SER A 69 7.91 -14.82 -7.62
CA SER A 69 7.44 -13.58 -8.27
C SER A 69 8.55 -12.55 -8.42
N PHE A 70 9.58 -12.61 -7.57
CA PHE A 70 10.69 -11.66 -7.52
C PHE A 70 12.03 -12.40 -7.55
N VAL A 71 12.99 -11.85 -8.29
CA VAL A 71 14.30 -12.49 -8.50
C VAL A 71 15.14 -12.50 -7.22
N ASP A 72 15.11 -11.43 -6.43
CA ASP A 72 15.86 -11.31 -5.18
C ASP A 72 15.10 -10.47 -4.14
N VAL A 73 14.22 -11.14 -3.40
CA VAL A 73 13.40 -10.50 -2.35
C VAL A 73 14.27 -9.94 -1.22
N ALA A 74 15.33 -10.65 -0.85
CA ALA A 74 16.22 -10.24 0.24
C ALA A 74 16.95 -8.93 -0.10
N GLN A 75 17.48 -8.83 -1.31
CA GLN A 75 18.11 -7.61 -1.81
C GLN A 75 17.10 -6.45 -1.90
N GLY A 76 15.89 -6.71 -2.40
CA GLY A 76 14.84 -5.69 -2.46
C GLY A 76 14.43 -5.19 -1.06
N VAL A 77 14.24 -6.09 -0.09
CA VAL A 77 13.97 -5.74 1.31
C VAL A 77 15.10 -4.90 1.92
N HIS A 78 16.35 -5.22 1.60
CA HIS A 78 17.50 -4.42 2.01
C HIS A 78 17.45 -2.99 1.43
N VAL A 79 17.17 -2.84 0.12
CA VAL A 79 17.03 -1.52 -0.53
C VAL A 79 15.89 -0.70 0.09
N LEU A 80 14.74 -1.32 0.35
CA LEU A 80 13.60 -0.65 0.97
C LEU A 80 13.90 -0.18 2.40
N THR A 81 14.71 -0.95 3.13
CA THR A 81 15.18 -0.59 4.48
C THR A 81 16.14 0.60 4.44
N GLU A 82 17.12 0.58 3.52
CA GLU A 82 18.07 1.70 3.29
C GLU A 82 17.35 3.00 2.89
N LYS A 83 16.25 2.89 2.14
CA LYS A 83 15.40 4.03 1.75
C LYS A 83 14.42 4.47 2.83
N SER A 84 14.43 3.83 4.00
CA SER A 84 13.48 4.08 5.10
C SER A 84 12.01 3.94 4.70
N LEU A 85 11.72 3.07 3.72
CA LEU A 85 10.36 2.77 3.27
C LEU A 85 9.73 1.63 4.09
N ILE A 86 10.57 0.81 4.72
CA ILE A 86 10.21 -0.22 5.68
C ILE A 86 11.23 -0.25 6.82
N SER A 87 10.89 -0.93 7.92
CA SER A 87 11.81 -1.25 9.00
C SER A 87 11.71 -2.73 9.35
N ILE A 88 12.79 -3.31 9.89
CA ILE A 88 12.79 -4.68 10.37
C ILE A 88 12.96 -4.66 11.88
N ASN A 89 12.03 -5.30 12.59
CA ASN A 89 12.01 -5.35 14.05
C ASN A 89 11.75 -6.78 14.49
N TRP A 90 12.68 -7.40 15.23
CA TRP A 90 12.59 -8.80 15.65
C TRP A 90 12.28 -9.79 14.51
N GLY A 91 12.76 -9.51 13.29
CA GLY A 91 12.50 -10.32 12.09
C GLY A 91 11.16 -10.05 11.40
N TYR A 92 10.35 -9.12 11.91
CA TYR A 92 9.11 -8.67 11.28
C TYR A 92 9.36 -7.42 10.44
N ILE A 93 8.78 -7.40 9.24
CA ILE A 93 8.75 -6.22 8.40
C ILE A 93 7.62 -5.31 8.89
N GLU A 94 7.98 -4.09 9.28
CA GLU A 94 7.05 -3.04 9.69
C GLU A 94 7.03 -1.94 8.64
N VAL A 95 5.83 -1.56 8.19
CA VAL A 95 5.59 -0.42 7.31
C VAL A 95 4.87 0.65 8.11
N HIS A 96 5.45 1.85 8.19
CA HIS A 96 4.82 2.94 8.90
C HIS A 96 3.44 3.28 8.30
N ASN A 97 2.42 3.54 9.13
CA ASN A 97 1.03 3.76 8.72
C ASN A 97 0.85 4.74 7.54
N LEU A 98 1.70 5.77 7.42
CA LEU A 98 1.65 6.71 6.31
C LEU A 98 2.20 6.14 4.99
N LEU A 99 3.24 5.31 5.06
CA LEU A 99 3.81 4.60 3.92
C LEU A 99 2.89 3.46 3.47
N GLU A 100 2.24 2.81 4.42
CA GLU A 100 1.17 1.85 4.15
C GLU A 100 0.04 2.52 3.36
N GLN A 101 -0.51 3.64 3.88
CA GLN A 101 -1.52 4.43 3.18
C GLN A 101 -1.06 4.92 1.80
N PHE A 102 0.22 5.31 1.68
CA PHE A 102 0.81 5.69 0.41
C PHE A 102 0.80 4.54 -0.61
N GLY A 103 1.23 3.33 -0.21
CA GLY A 103 1.16 2.13 -1.05
C GLY A 103 -0.27 1.82 -1.50
N ARG A 104 -1.23 1.86 -0.56
CA ARG A 104 -2.66 1.66 -0.87
C ARG A 104 -3.18 2.71 -1.86
N GLU A 105 -2.75 3.97 -1.74
CA GLU A 105 -3.12 5.04 -2.67
C GLU A 105 -2.51 4.84 -4.07
N ILE A 106 -1.27 4.34 -4.18
CA ILE A 106 -0.67 4.00 -5.47
C ILE A 106 -1.51 2.92 -6.17
N VAL A 107 -1.79 1.81 -5.49
CA VAL A 107 -2.59 0.70 -6.05
C VAL A 107 -3.98 1.19 -6.43
N ARG A 108 -4.62 2.01 -5.59
CA ARG A 108 -5.93 2.62 -5.91
C ARG A 108 -5.89 3.47 -7.18
N LYS A 109 -4.79 4.20 -7.41
CA LYS A 109 -4.61 5.09 -8.58
C LYS A 109 -4.27 4.33 -9.87
N GLN A 110 -3.79 3.10 -9.81
CA GLN A 110 -3.55 2.26 -11.01
C GLN A 110 -4.82 2.10 -11.85
N SER A 111 -5.95 1.80 -11.19
CA SER A 111 -7.25 1.84 -11.85
C SER A 111 -8.34 2.29 -10.87
N VAL A 112 -8.65 3.60 -10.92
CA VAL A 112 -9.63 4.19 -10.01
C VAL A 112 -11.05 3.69 -10.33
N CYS A 113 -11.37 3.52 -11.62
CA CYS A 113 -12.71 3.18 -12.10
C CYS A 113 -12.95 1.67 -12.23
N GLN A 114 -11.90 0.86 -12.36
CA GLN A 114 -12.02 -0.58 -12.57
C GLN A 114 -11.13 -1.32 -11.56
N PRO A 115 -11.63 -1.54 -10.32
CA PRO A 115 -10.84 -2.15 -9.25
C PRO A 115 -10.24 -3.52 -9.62
N TRP A 116 -10.90 -4.28 -10.49
CA TRP A 116 -10.44 -5.59 -10.99
C TRP A 116 -9.21 -5.52 -11.91
N GLN A 117 -8.85 -4.35 -12.42
CA GLN A 117 -7.64 -4.16 -13.23
C GLN A 117 -6.39 -3.81 -12.40
N ARG A 118 -6.53 -3.69 -11.08
CA ARG A 118 -5.39 -3.38 -10.19
C ARG A 118 -4.56 -4.63 -9.95
N ASN A 119 -3.27 -4.44 -9.69
CA ASN A 119 -2.37 -5.55 -9.36
C ASN A 119 -2.83 -6.31 -8.10
N PHE A 120 -3.41 -5.60 -7.12
CA PHE A 120 -3.98 -6.18 -5.88
C PHE A 120 -5.25 -5.45 -5.43
N LEU A 121 -6.12 -6.17 -4.72
CA LEU A 121 -7.28 -5.60 -4.03
C LEU A 121 -6.97 -5.38 -2.56
N VAL A 122 -6.83 -4.12 -2.18
CA VAL A 122 -6.21 -3.72 -0.90
C VAL A 122 -7.23 -3.10 0.07
N ASN A 123 -8.49 -2.97 -0.32
CA ASN A 123 -9.55 -2.38 0.51
C ASN A 123 -10.73 -3.34 0.56
N SER A 124 -11.27 -3.57 1.76
CA SER A 124 -12.41 -4.49 1.97
C SER A 124 -13.66 -4.08 1.18
N ARG A 125 -13.85 -2.78 0.92
CA ARG A 125 -14.93 -2.30 0.06
C ARG A 125 -14.74 -2.75 -1.39
N ASP A 126 -13.52 -2.63 -1.90
CA ASP A 126 -13.19 -2.96 -3.30
C ASP A 126 -13.20 -4.48 -3.49
N LEU A 127 -12.81 -5.24 -2.44
CA LEU A 127 -12.96 -6.69 -2.40
C LEU A 127 -14.44 -7.10 -2.45
N CYS A 128 -15.30 -6.49 -1.64
CA CYS A 128 -16.75 -6.74 -1.71
C CYS A 128 -17.34 -6.36 -3.07
N GLU A 129 -16.92 -5.24 -3.67
CA GLU A 129 -17.42 -4.77 -4.97
C GLU A 129 -17.04 -5.74 -6.10
N VAL A 130 -15.79 -6.22 -6.16
CA VAL A 130 -15.35 -7.22 -7.15
C VAL A 130 -16.01 -8.58 -6.89
N LEU A 131 -16.19 -9.00 -5.63
CA LEU A 131 -16.81 -10.29 -5.31
C LEU A 131 -18.33 -10.29 -5.47
N SER A 132 -18.98 -9.13 -5.50
CA SER A 132 -20.45 -9.03 -5.68
C SER A 132 -20.85 -8.87 -7.15
N ASP A 133 -19.89 -8.68 -8.05
CA ASP A 133 -20.14 -8.53 -9.49
C ASP A 133 -20.08 -9.92 -10.16
N ASP A 134 -21.22 -10.61 -10.20
CA ASP A 134 -21.42 -11.92 -10.86
C ASP A 134 -21.43 -11.82 -12.40
N THR A 135 -20.82 -10.79 -12.99
CA THR A 135 -20.83 -10.59 -14.44
C THR A 135 -19.58 -11.22 -15.07
N ILE A 136 -19.82 -12.40 -15.64
CA ILE A 136 -18.92 -13.31 -16.33
C ILE A 136 -18.11 -12.61 -17.45
N GLU A 137 -16.83 -13.01 -17.55
CA GLU A 137 -15.92 -12.95 -18.73
C GLU A 137 -14.77 -11.91 -18.70
N ASP A 138 -13.73 -12.18 -17.92
CA ASP A 138 -12.31 -12.25 -18.35
C ASP A 138 -11.40 -12.42 -17.11
N ARG A 139 -11.22 -13.68 -16.67
CA ARG A 139 -10.38 -13.98 -15.50
C ARG A 139 -8.90 -13.89 -15.88
N ARG A 140 -8.27 -12.73 -15.68
CA ARG A 140 -6.90 -12.74 -15.15
C ARG A 140 -7.00 -12.98 -13.65
N SER A 141 -6.25 -13.96 -13.14
CA SER A 141 -6.18 -14.25 -11.71
C SER A 141 -5.77 -13.00 -10.95
N VAL A 142 -6.74 -12.35 -10.33
CA VAL A 142 -6.48 -11.35 -9.29
C VAL A 142 -6.09 -12.15 -8.04
N ILE A 143 -4.93 -11.85 -7.46
CA ILE A 143 -4.54 -12.43 -6.18
C ILE A 143 -5.42 -11.76 -5.12
N GLY A 144 -6.48 -12.47 -4.72
CA GLY A 144 -7.29 -12.17 -3.55
C GLY A 144 -6.63 -12.71 -2.29
N ILE A 145 -6.81 -12.00 -1.18
CA ILE A 145 -6.35 -12.39 0.17
C ILE A 145 -7.21 -13.54 0.69
#